data_AF-A0A255GJ13-F1
#
_entry.id   AF-A0A255GJ13-F1
#
_cell.length_a   1.000
_cell.length_b   1.000
_cell.length_c   1.000
_cell.angle_alpha   90.00
_cell.angle_beta   90.00
_cell.angle_gamma   90.00
#
_symmetry.space_group_name_H-M   'P 1'
#
loop_
_entity.id
_entity.type
_entity.pdbx_description
1 polymer ?
#
loop_
_entity_poly.entity_id
_entity_poly.type
_entity_poly.pdbx_seq_one_letter_code
_entity_poly.pdbx_strand_id
1 'polypeptide(L)'
;MSRAADDEVRLGEAVRAGAEQCRAATEELVRHNQALVLRVAVTADAALPLEDRVQAGNLGLLQAVEKYAPAVGTKFSTYAAWWIRHAIDRAVANEGRMIRLPVHMHDRVAALAKARSDRVEMNPAPPTFIE
;
A
#
# COMPACT_ATOMS: atom_id res chain seq x y z
N MET A 1 14.49 -25.12 -1.88
CA MET A 1 14.35 -23.67 -2.15
C MET A 1 13.52 -23.54 -3.40
N SER A 2 12.37 -22.87 -3.29
CA SER A 2 11.15 -23.12 -4.08
C SER A 2 11.17 -22.42 -5.45
N ARG A 3 10.79 -23.14 -6.51
CA ARG A 3 10.68 -22.67 -7.92
C ARG A 3 10.10 -21.25 -8.07
N ALA A 4 9.16 -20.86 -7.21
CA ALA A 4 8.53 -19.55 -7.23
C ALA A 4 9.50 -18.37 -7.05
N ALA A 5 10.58 -18.53 -6.27
CA ALA A 5 11.56 -17.48 -6.08
C ALA A 5 12.43 -17.28 -7.32
N ASP A 6 12.78 -18.37 -8.00
CA ASP A 6 13.55 -18.33 -9.25
C ASP A 6 12.70 -17.75 -10.39
N ASP A 7 11.40 -18.06 -10.40
CA ASP A 7 10.43 -17.48 -11.35
C ASP A 7 10.24 -15.97 -11.14
N GLU A 8 10.18 -15.48 -9.89
CA GLU A 8 10.12 -14.04 -9.59
C GLU A 8 11.35 -13.28 -10.10
N VAL A 9 12.54 -13.87 -9.93
CA VAL A 9 13.81 -13.29 -10.41
C VAL A 9 13.81 -13.24 -11.94
N ARG A 10 13.47 -14.36 -12.61
CA ARG A 10 13.38 -14.44 -14.07
C ARG A 10 12.39 -13.42 -14.65
N LEU A 11 11.21 -13.31 -14.04
CA LEU A 11 10.19 -12.34 -14.45
C LEU A 11 10.68 -10.90 -14.25
N GLY A 12 11.29 -10.59 -13.10
CA GLY A 12 11.82 -9.25 -12.84
C GLY A 12 12.98 -8.85 -13.76
N GLU A 13 13.81 -9.79 -14.19
CA GLU A 13 14.86 -9.55 -15.18
C GLU A 13 14.28 -9.32 -16.58
N ALA A 14 13.28 -10.12 -16.98
CA ALA A 14 12.58 -9.97 -18.26
C ALA A 14 11.83 -8.63 -18.37
N VAL A 15 11.23 -8.15 -17.27
CA VAL A 15 10.61 -6.81 -17.21
C VAL A 15 11.64 -5.72 -17.49
N ARG A 16 12.89 -5.88 -17.02
CA ARG A 16 13.94 -4.88 -17.23
C ARG A 16 14.55 -4.88 -18.63
N ALA A 17 14.44 -5.97 -19.38
CA ALA A 17 15.09 -6.14 -20.68
C ALA A 17 14.37 -5.44 -21.86
N GLY A 18 13.07 -5.10 -21.74
CA GLY A 18 12.25 -4.44 -22.81
C GLY A 18 11.99 -5.33 -24.04
N ALA A 19 10.98 -5.17 -24.91
CA ALA A 19 9.77 -4.35 -24.97
C ALA A 19 8.52 -5.18 -25.39
N GLU A 20 8.64 -6.51 -25.62
CA GLU A 20 7.50 -7.42 -25.79
C GLU A 20 7.43 -8.51 -24.70
N GLN A 21 8.55 -9.16 -24.37
CA GLN A 21 8.59 -10.10 -23.22
C GLN A 21 8.30 -9.38 -21.89
N CYS A 22 8.54 -8.07 -21.84
CA CYS A 22 8.30 -7.21 -20.69
C CYS A 22 6.81 -7.14 -20.30
N ARG A 23 5.89 -7.12 -21.27
CA ARG A 23 4.45 -6.94 -20.98
C ARG A 23 3.82 -8.22 -20.42
N ALA A 24 4.07 -9.35 -21.06
CA ALA A 24 3.58 -10.64 -20.58
C ALA A 24 4.17 -11.00 -19.20
N ALA A 25 5.47 -10.74 -18.99
CA ALA A 25 6.12 -10.95 -17.70
C ALA A 25 5.57 -10.02 -16.61
N THR A 26 5.29 -8.75 -16.95
CA THR A 26 4.64 -7.80 -16.03
C THR A 26 3.26 -8.28 -15.64
N GLU A 27 2.42 -8.66 -16.61
CA GLU A 27 1.06 -9.14 -16.35
C GLU A 27 1.05 -10.41 -15.49
N GLU A 28 1.98 -11.33 -15.74
CA GLU A 28 2.14 -12.55 -14.95
C GLU A 28 2.57 -12.23 -13.51
N LEU A 29 3.57 -11.35 -13.33
CA LEU A 29 4.05 -10.94 -12.02
C LEU A 29 2.96 -10.20 -11.22
N VAL A 30 2.18 -9.34 -11.88
CA VAL A 30 1.03 -8.65 -11.28
C VAL A 30 -0.05 -9.67 -10.88
N ARG A 31 -0.44 -10.58 -11.78
CA ARG A 31 -1.46 -11.60 -11.50
C ARG A 31 -1.10 -12.47 -10.30
N HIS A 32 0.15 -12.91 -10.19
CA HIS A 32 0.61 -13.71 -9.06
C HIS A 32 0.54 -12.97 -7.71
N ASN A 33 0.59 -11.64 -7.70
CA ASN A 33 0.64 -10.83 -6.49
C ASN A 33 -0.68 -10.12 -6.14
N GLN A 34 -1.79 -10.40 -6.84
CA GLN A 34 -3.09 -9.80 -6.55
C GLN A 34 -3.60 -10.12 -5.13
N ALA A 35 -3.37 -11.35 -4.65
CA ALA A 35 -3.76 -11.76 -3.29
C ALA A 35 -3.01 -10.97 -2.20
N LEU A 36 -1.77 -10.53 -2.49
CA LEU A 36 -1.01 -9.66 -1.59
C LEU A 36 -1.70 -8.30 -1.46
N VAL A 37 -2.16 -7.73 -2.57
CA VAL A 37 -2.88 -6.44 -2.58
C VAL A 37 -4.15 -6.54 -1.73
N LEU A 38 -4.96 -7.57 -1.96
CA LEU A 38 -6.19 -7.78 -1.19
C LEU A 38 -5.89 -7.89 0.31
N ARG A 39 -4.88 -8.69 0.70
CA ARG A 39 -4.50 -8.85 2.11
C ARG A 39 -4.08 -7.53 2.75
N VAL A 40 -3.29 -6.70 2.05
CA VAL A 40 -2.87 -5.39 2.57
C VAL A 40 -4.07 -4.43 2.67
N ALA A 41 -4.93 -4.40 1.64
CA ALA A 41 -6.10 -3.52 1.59
C ALA A 41 -7.14 -3.84 2.68
N VAL A 42 -7.34 -5.12 3.02
CA VAL A 42 -8.24 -5.52 4.11
C VAL A 42 -7.77 -4.99 5.47
N THR A 43 -6.46 -4.91 5.69
CA THR A 43 -5.87 -4.41 6.94
C THR A 43 -5.69 -2.89 7.00
N ALA A 44 -5.93 -2.19 5.89
CA ALA A 44 -5.79 -0.75 5.82
C ALA A 44 -7.00 -0.04 6.47
N ASP A 45 -6.85 1.25 6.74
CA ASP A 45 -7.93 2.09 7.28
C ASP A 45 -9.18 2.00 6.40
N ALA A 46 -10.37 1.97 7.03
CA ALA A 46 -11.67 1.84 6.37
C ALA A 46 -12.26 3.19 5.91
N ALA A 47 -11.52 4.28 6.00
CA ALA A 47 -11.92 5.60 5.49
C ALA A 47 -12.21 5.63 3.98
N LEU A 48 -11.77 4.62 3.23
CA LEU A 48 -12.15 4.38 1.84
C LEU A 48 -12.82 3.01 1.66
N PRO A 49 -13.76 2.86 0.70
CA PRO A 49 -14.29 1.56 0.29
C PRO A 49 -13.18 0.54 -0.02
N LEU A 50 -13.45 -0.74 0.19
CA LEU A 50 -12.47 -1.80 -0.07
C LEU A 50 -12.03 -1.82 -1.54
N GLU A 51 -12.97 -1.61 -2.47
CA GLU A 51 -12.70 -1.57 -3.90
C GLU A 51 -11.69 -0.46 -4.24
N ASP A 52 -11.90 0.75 -3.72
CA ASP A 52 -10.99 1.88 -3.95
C ASP A 52 -9.60 1.62 -3.36
N ARG A 53 -9.53 0.98 -2.18
CA ARG A 53 -8.25 0.57 -1.57
C ARG A 53 -7.54 -0.48 -2.41
N VAL A 54 -8.26 -1.47 -2.94
CA VAL A 54 -7.70 -2.49 -3.83
C VAL A 54 -7.17 -1.84 -5.11
N GLN A 55 -7.91 -0.91 -5.70
CA GLN A 55 -7.49 -0.20 -6.90
C GLN A 55 -6.24 0.66 -6.65
N ALA A 56 -6.18 1.41 -5.54
CA ALA A 56 -4.99 2.15 -5.15
C ALA A 56 -3.79 1.20 -4.89
N GLY A 57 -4.02 0.08 -4.24
CA GLY A 57 -3.01 -0.96 -4.02
C GLY A 57 -2.49 -1.58 -5.32
N ASN A 58 -3.36 -1.79 -6.31
CA ASN A 58 -2.99 -2.27 -7.64
C ASN A 58 -2.07 -1.27 -8.37
N LEU A 59 -2.34 0.04 -8.24
CA LEU A 59 -1.43 1.08 -8.76
C LEU A 59 -0.06 1.03 -8.06
N GLY A 60 -0.03 0.84 -6.74
CA GLY A 60 1.22 0.64 -5.99
C GLY A 60 1.98 -0.61 -6.42
N LEU A 61 1.27 -1.71 -6.70
CA LEU A 61 1.87 -2.95 -7.20
C LEU A 61 2.52 -2.74 -8.58
N LEU A 62 1.86 -2.03 -9.49
CA LEU A 62 2.43 -1.69 -10.81
C LEU A 62 3.72 -0.89 -10.66
N GLN A 63 3.73 0.13 -9.80
CA GLN A 63 4.94 0.91 -9.50
C GLN A 63 6.06 0.04 -8.88
N ALA A 64 5.70 -0.94 -8.05
CA ALA A 64 6.66 -1.89 -7.51
C ALA A 64 7.27 -2.74 -8.62
N VAL A 65 6.48 -3.24 -9.57
CA VAL A 65 6.99 -4.03 -10.71
C VAL A 65 7.94 -3.22 -11.58
N GLU A 66 7.61 -1.97 -11.89
CA GLU A 66 8.47 -1.08 -12.69
C GLU A 66 9.84 -0.83 -12.05
N LYS A 67 9.88 -0.71 -10.72
CA LYS A 67 11.09 -0.34 -9.97
C LYS A 67 11.82 -1.53 -9.36
N TYR A 68 11.26 -2.74 -9.46
CA TYR A 68 11.81 -3.90 -8.80
C TYR A 68 13.16 -4.30 -9.40
N ALA A 69 14.12 -4.59 -8.52
CA ALA A 69 15.46 -4.97 -8.90
C ALA A 69 15.84 -6.35 -8.33
N PRO A 70 15.67 -7.45 -9.10
CA PRO A 70 16.07 -8.78 -8.66
C PRO A 70 17.53 -8.91 -8.17
N ALA A 71 18.44 -8.12 -8.76
CA ALA A 71 19.86 -8.10 -8.40
C ALA A 71 20.14 -7.72 -6.93
N VAL A 72 19.17 -7.11 -6.23
CA VAL A 72 19.30 -6.72 -4.81
C VAL A 72 19.07 -7.92 -3.87
N GLY A 73 18.55 -9.05 -4.37
CA GLY A 73 18.41 -10.30 -3.61
C GLY A 73 17.22 -10.33 -2.63
N THR A 74 16.33 -9.34 -2.67
CA THR A 74 15.11 -9.31 -1.86
C THR A 74 13.94 -9.91 -2.63
N LYS A 75 13.09 -10.70 -1.98
CA LYS A 75 11.84 -11.23 -2.58
C LYS A 75 10.93 -10.10 -3.07
N PHE A 76 10.22 -10.32 -4.16
CA PHE A 76 9.33 -9.29 -4.72
C PHE A 76 8.22 -8.90 -3.75
N SER A 77 7.60 -9.88 -3.09
CA SER A 77 6.51 -9.66 -2.12
C SER A 77 6.89 -8.72 -0.97
N THR A 78 8.14 -8.78 -0.49
CA THR A 78 8.66 -7.88 0.55
C THR A 78 8.75 -6.44 0.06
N TYR A 79 9.23 -6.25 -1.17
CA TYR A 79 9.33 -4.93 -1.79
C TYR A 79 7.95 -4.35 -2.14
N ALA A 80 7.10 -5.16 -2.76
CA ALA A 80 5.77 -4.77 -3.21
C ALA A 80 4.87 -4.36 -2.04
N ALA A 81 4.97 -5.02 -0.89
CA ALA A 81 4.16 -4.69 0.28
C ALA A 81 4.31 -3.21 0.71
N TRP A 82 5.51 -2.64 0.62
CA TRP A 82 5.74 -1.23 0.95
C TRP A 82 5.03 -0.29 -0.03
N TRP A 83 5.16 -0.53 -1.33
CA TRP A 83 4.50 0.28 -2.36
C TRP A 83 2.98 0.18 -2.32
N ILE A 84 2.45 -1.02 -2.10
CA ILE A 84 1.01 -1.26 -1.96
C ILE A 84 0.48 -0.47 -0.75
N ARG A 85 1.14 -0.60 0.40
CA ARG A 85 0.72 0.12 1.62
C ARG A 85 0.80 1.63 1.45
N HIS A 86 1.90 2.13 0.90
CA HIS A 86 2.09 3.55 0.64
C HIS A 86 1.03 4.13 -0.31
N ALA A 87 0.70 3.42 -1.39
CA ALA A 87 -0.31 3.85 -2.35
C ALA A 87 -1.71 3.92 -1.69
N ILE A 88 -2.06 2.92 -0.88
CA ILE A 88 -3.33 2.91 -0.14
C ILE A 88 -3.40 4.04 0.88
N ASP A 89 -2.36 4.21 1.71
CA ASP A 89 -2.32 5.25 2.73
C ASP A 89 -2.40 6.65 2.10
N ARG A 90 -1.77 6.84 0.94
CA ARG A 90 -1.86 8.07 0.16
C ARG A 90 -3.26 8.30 -0.42
N ALA A 91 -3.93 7.26 -0.93
CA ALA A 91 -5.31 7.37 -1.41
C ALA A 91 -6.25 7.75 -0.27
N VAL A 92 -6.14 7.08 0.88
CA VAL A 92 -6.92 7.38 2.08
C VAL A 92 -6.72 8.84 2.52
N ALA A 93 -5.48 9.33 2.54
CA ALA A 93 -5.21 10.71 2.94
C ALA A 93 -5.80 11.75 1.96
N ASN A 94 -5.87 11.44 0.67
CA ASN A 94 -6.31 12.37 -0.37
C ASN A 94 -7.82 12.34 -0.62
N GLU A 95 -8.44 11.17 -0.52
CA GLU A 95 -9.81 10.89 -1.00
C GLU A 95 -10.72 10.32 0.10
N GLY A 96 -10.17 9.86 1.24
CA GLY A 96 -10.96 9.29 2.35
C GLY A 96 -11.83 10.30 3.11
N ARG A 97 -11.85 11.56 2.67
CA ARG A 97 -12.68 12.63 3.26
C ARG A 97 -13.44 13.35 2.16
N MET A 98 -14.70 13.69 2.45
CA MET A 98 -15.54 14.49 1.56
C MET A 98 -14.88 15.83 1.20
N ILE A 99 -14.19 16.46 2.16
CA ILE A 99 -13.37 17.64 1.94
C ILE A 99 -11.90 17.23 2.06
N ARG A 100 -11.17 17.40 0.96
CA ARG A 100 -9.75 17.10 0.87
C ARG A 100 -8.94 17.92 1.87
N LEU A 101 -8.12 17.25 2.66
CA LEU A 101 -7.09 17.86 3.51
C LEU A 101 -5.70 17.57 2.93
N PRO A 102 -4.73 18.49 3.06
CA PRO A 102 -3.34 18.21 2.70
C PRO A 102 -2.75 17.04 3.52
N VAL A 103 -1.86 16.27 2.91
CA VAL A 103 -1.26 15.05 3.53
C VAL A 103 -0.59 15.35 4.88
N HIS A 104 0.13 16.47 5.01
CA HIS A 104 0.79 16.83 6.28
C HIS A 104 -0.18 17.15 7.43
N MET A 105 -1.45 17.43 7.14
CA MET A 105 -2.49 17.60 8.16
C MET A 105 -3.06 16.27 8.62
N HIS A 106 -2.95 15.21 7.82
CA HIS A 106 -3.46 13.89 8.13
C HIS A 106 -2.83 13.35 9.43
N ASP A 107 -1.51 13.42 9.55
CA ASP A 107 -0.77 12.96 10.73
C ASP A 107 -1.18 13.74 11.99
N ARG A 108 -1.42 15.05 11.86
CA ARG A 108 -1.89 15.89 12.97
C ARG A 108 -3.29 15.51 13.42
N VAL A 109 -4.19 15.22 12.48
CA VAL A 109 -5.56 14.79 12.78
C VAL A 109 -5.57 13.41 13.42
N ALA A 110 -4.76 12.47 12.92
CA ALA A 110 -4.63 11.13 13.49
C ALA A 110 -4.05 11.17 14.92
N ALA A 111 -3.01 11.99 15.14
CA ALA A 111 -2.43 12.20 16.46
C ALA A 111 -3.44 12.82 17.44
N LEU A 112 -4.24 13.79 16.99
CA LEU A 112 -5.29 14.39 17.81
C LEU A 112 -6.41 13.39 18.13
N ALA A 113 -6.82 12.57 17.16
CA ALA A 113 -7.82 11.53 17.38
C ALA A 113 -7.34 10.50 18.42
N LYS A 114 -6.08 10.07 18.32
CA LYS A 114 -5.46 9.17 19.30
C LYS A 114 -5.38 9.80 20.69
N ALA A 115 -4.88 11.04 20.80
CA ALA A 115 -4.81 11.75 22.08
C ALA A 115 -6.20 11.91 22.73
N ARG A 116 -7.23 12.19 21.92
CA ARG A 116 -8.62 12.23 22.40
C ARG A 116 -9.09 10.87 22.91
N SER A 117 -8.81 9.77 22.19
CA SER A 117 -9.16 8.42 22.62
C SER A 117 -8.48 8.04 23.93
N ASP A 118 -7.17 8.26 24.05
CA ASP A 118 -6.39 7.95 25.25
C ASP A 118 -6.91 8.74 26.47
N ARG A 119 -7.33 10.00 26.27
CA ARG A 119 -7.91 10.85 27.32
C ARG A 119 -9.33 10.42 27.74
N VAL A 120 -10.14 9.94 26.80
CA VAL A 120 -11.46 9.38 27.13
C VAL A 120 -11.33 8.09 27.94
N GLU A 121 -10.31 7.29 27.68
CA GLU A 121 -10.00 6.09 28.47
C GLU A 121 -9.59 6.44 29.91
N MET A 122 -8.82 7.51 30.09
CA MET A 122 -8.40 7.97 31.42
C MET A 122 -9.48 8.75 32.18
N ASN A 123 -10.34 9.49 31.48
CA ASN A 123 -11.47 10.22 32.05
C ASN A 123 -12.67 10.21 31.09
N PRO A 124 -13.79 9.56 31.44
CA PRO A 124 -14.93 9.34 30.53
C PRO A 124 -15.72 10.62 30.21
N ALA A 125 -15.41 11.77 30.83
CA ALA A 125 -15.93 13.04 30.35
C ALA A 125 -15.45 13.34 28.90
N PRO A 126 -16.13 14.20 28.14
CA PRO A 126 -15.62 14.63 26.83
C PRO A 126 -14.43 15.62 26.98
N PRO A 127 -13.36 15.49 26.18
CA PRO A 127 -12.25 16.46 26.13
C PRO A 127 -12.71 17.88 25.80
N THR A 128 -12.33 18.84 26.64
CA THR A 128 -12.43 20.27 26.31
C THR A 128 -11.25 20.70 25.41
N PHE A 129 -11.30 21.92 24.85
CA PHE A 129 -10.29 22.40 23.89
C PHE A 129 -8.94 22.78 24.53
N ILE A 130 -8.95 23.03 25.85
CA ILE A 130 -7.78 23.48 26.63
C ILE A 130 -7.01 22.28 27.22
N GLU A 131 -7.63 21.10 27.23
CA GLU A 131 -7.11 19.86 27.81
C GLU A 131 -6.45 18.95 26.78
#